data_AF-A0A6A8V442-F1
#
_entry.id   AF-A0A6A8V442-F1
#
_cell.length_a   1.000
_cell.length_b   1.000
_cell.length_c   1.000
_cell.angle_alpha   90.00
_cell.angle_beta   90.00
_cell.angle_gamma   90.00
#
_symmetry.space_group_name_H-M   'P 1'
#
loop_
_entity.id
_entity.type
_entity.pdbx_description
1 polymer ?
#
loop_
_entity_poly.entity_id
_entity_poly.type
_entity_poly.pdbx_seq_one_letter_code
_entity_poly.pdbx_strand_id
1 'polypeptide(L)'
;MTTVAFMSDLHIDSNNFGKEELETLITLFQQQNIQHLHIAGDIANGFEKTSQEFLDQLQCRLPVTFSLGNHDMLGLSEEDIRPFEFQKIPFSNHTLLAFSGWYDYSFVPTISPQKHLQTKNLFWFDRRLQRMGADPAITKNLLQELEQELMRVDQPLIIAMHFVPHRQFLLRHPYFERFNAFLGSQAFHELFRQYPVREVIFGHSHHRMPATTIDTITYHARPLGYVREWELCKQFFEAFPEYDFPKRYDPYKRYRRIKDLPEFKAYKKKQLAHEFSQAMTILEL
;
A
#
# COMPACT_ATOMS: atom_id res chain seq x y z
N MET A 1 3.80 22.00 13.12
CA MET A 1 3.13 20.99 12.28
C MET A 1 4.16 20.47 11.32
N THR A 2 4.23 19.16 11.19
CA THR A 2 5.17 18.47 10.30
C THR A 2 4.42 18.02 9.06
N THR A 3 4.89 18.41 7.87
CA THR A 3 4.33 17.92 6.61
C THR A 3 4.79 16.48 6.36
N VAL A 4 3.89 15.51 6.47
CA VAL A 4 4.18 14.08 6.34
C VAL A 4 3.58 13.53 5.07
N ALA A 5 4.42 12.93 4.23
CA ALA A 5 4.00 12.17 3.06
C ALA A 5 3.81 10.69 3.41
N PHE A 6 2.81 10.07 2.82
CA PHE A 6 2.54 8.64 2.90
C PHE A 6 2.45 8.04 1.50
N MET A 7 3.08 6.89 1.30
CA MET A 7 3.03 6.10 0.06
C MET A 7 2.94 4.61 0.39
N SER A 8 2.53 3.78 -0.57
CA SER A 8 2.52 2.32 -0.44
C SER A 8 2.65 1.66 -1.81
N ASP A 9 2.93 0.35 -1.83
CA ASP A 9 2.92 -0.48 -3.03
C ASP A 9 3.89 0.06 -4.10
N LEU A 10 5.10 0.43 -3.66
CA LEU A 10 6.13 0.95 -4.56
C LEU A 10 6.66 -0.12 -5.50
N HIS A 11 6.74 -1.37 -5.04
CA HIS A 11 7.21 -2.54 -5.79
C HIS A 11 8.47 -2.23 -6.61
N ILE A 12 9.48 -1.63 -5.97
CA ILE A 12 10.63 -1.00 -6.64
C ILE A 12 11.42 -1.97 -7.54
N ASP A 13 11.46 -3.24 -7.15
CA ASP A 13 12.07 -4.33 -7.93
C ASP A 13 11.26 -4.64 -9.20
N SER A 14 9.94 -4.78 -9.06
CA SER A 14 9.04 -5.10 -10.16
C SER A 14 8.82 -3.93 -11.13
N ASN A 15 8.91 -2.71 -10.60
CA ASN A 15 8.76 -1.47 -11.35
C ASN A 15 10.07 -0.99 -11.98
N ASN A 16 11.19 -1.65 -11.70
CA ASN A 16 12.53 -1.26 -12.12
C ASN A 16 12.86 0.19 -11.72
N PHE A 17 12.55 0.55 -10.48
CA PHE A 17 12.93 1.85 -9.92
C PHE A 17 14.43 2.02 -10.00
N GLY A 18 14.87 2.98 -10.81
CA GLY A 18 16.26 3.34 -10.95
C GLY A 18 16.55 4.70 -10.32
N LYS A 19 17.70 5.23 -10.71
CA LYS A 19 18.15 6.56 -10.30
C LYS A 19 17.15 7.67 -10.68
N GLU A 20 16.57 7.61 -11.88
CA GLU A 20 15.63 8.64 -12.34
C GLU A 20 14.33 8.66 -11.50
N GLU A 21 13.78 7.49 -11.17
CA GLU A 21 12.61 7.38 -10.28
C GLU A 21 12.91 7.94 -8.89
N LEU A 22 14.03 7.56 -8.29
CA LEU A 22 14.43 8.06 -6.98
C LEU A 22 14.66 9.59 -6.98
N GLU A 23 15.38 10.13 -7.95
CA GLU A 23 15.62 11.57 -8.07
C GLU A 23 14.32 12.36 -8.28
N THR A 24 13.40 11.81 -9.07
CA THR A 24 12.06 12.40 -9.27
C THR A 24 11.29 12.46 -7.96
N LEU A 25 11.32 11.37 -7.17
CA LEU A 25 10.64 11.30 -5.89
C LEU A 25 11.24 12.29 -4.87
N ILE A 26 12.57 12.36 -4.76
CA ILE A 26 13.26 13.32 -3.89
C ILE A 26 12.94 14.76 -4.29
N THR A 27 12.94 15.06 -5.59
CA THR A 27 12.60 16.40 -6.09
C THR A 27 11.16 16.77 -5.74
N LEU A 28 10.23 15.81 -5.86
CA LEU A 28 8.84 16.02 -5.49
C LEU A 28 8.70 16.32 -3.99
N PHE A 29 9.41 15.58 -3.13
CA PHE A 29 9.42 15.84 -1.69
C PHE A 29 9.92 17.25 -1.35
N GLN A 30 11.00 17.70 -2.01
CA GLN A 30 11.52 19.05 -1.83
C GLN A 30 10.51 20.12 -2.28
N GLN A 31 9.88 19.94 -3.44
CA GLN A 31 8.89 20.89 -3.97
C GLN A 31 7.63 20.99 -3.10
N GLN A 32 7.22 19.88 -2.48
CA GLN A 32 6.07 19.80 -1.60
C GLN A 32 6.41 20.13 -0.13
N ASN A 33 7.68 20.47 0.17
CA ASN A 33 8.20 20.68 1.52
C ASN A 33 7.93 19.51 2.49
N ILE A 34 8.02 18.27 1.99
CA ILE A 34 7.84 17.08 2.83
C ILE A 34 8.98 17.00 3.85
N GLN A 35 8.60 16.84 5.11
CA GLN A 35 9.52 16.78 6.24
C GLN A 35 9.68 15.36 6.81
N HIS A 36 8.74 14.46 6.51
CA HIS A 36 8.79 13.05 6.90
C HIS A 36 8.10 12.20 5.84
N LEU A 37 8.66 11.03 5.53
CA LEU A 37 8.01 10.01 4.68
C LEU A 37 7.64 8.78 5.50
N HIS A 38 6.42 8.30 5.35
CA HIS A 38 6.03 6.96 5.78
C HIS A 38 5.66 6.07 4.59
N ILE A 39 6.21 4.85 4.53
CA ILE A 39 5.85 3.85 3.50
C ILE A 39 5.01 2.73 4.13
N ALA A 40 3.74 2.64 3.77
CA ALA A 40 2.77 1.68 4.31
C ALA A 40 2.80 0.32 3.57
N GLY A 41 4.00 -0.27 3.49
CA GLY A 41 4.22 -1.60 2.95
C GLY A 41 4.35 -1.70 1.43
N ASP A 42 4.77 -2.88 1.01
CA ASP A 42 5.08 -3.30 -0.35
C ASP A 42 6.12 -2.40 -1.03
N ILE A 43 7.28 -2.30 -0.38
CA ILE A 43 8.44 -1.63 -0.94
C ILE A 43 9.01 -2.48 -2.07
N ALA A 44 9.28 -3.76 -1.82
CA ALA A 44 9.79 -4.73 -2.79
C ALA A 44 9.38 -6.16 -2.43
N ASN A 45 9.65 -7.13 -3.31
CA ASN A 45 9.61 -8.54 -2.91
C ASN A 45 10.80 -8.87 -1.99
N GLY A 46 10.50 -9.06 -0.70
CA GLY A 46 11.47 -9.33 0.36
C GLY A 46 12.12 -8.05 0.90
N PHE A 47 12.29 -8.00 2.23
CA PHE A 47 12.86 -6.85 2.94
C PHE A 47 14.40 -6.85 3.03
N GLU A 48 15.06 -7.55 2.12
CA GLU A 48 16.52 -7.68 2.10
C GLU A 48 17.18 -6.45 1.43
N LYS A 49 18.29 -6.66 0.73
CA LYS A 49 19.19 -5.63 0.22
C LYS A 49 18.49 -4.53 -0.60
N THR A 50 17.59 -4.88 -1.51
CA THR A 50 16.93 -3.91 -2.41
C THR A 50 16.11 -2.86 -1.66
N SER A 51 15.31 -3.29 -0.68
CA SER A 51 14.50 -2.39 0.15
C SER A 51 15.38 -1.53 1.06
N GLN A 52 16.39 -2.14 1.69
CA GLN A 52 17.31 -1.42 2.59
C GLN A 52 18.11 -0.34 1.87
N GLU A 53 18.73 -0.66 0.73
CA GLU A 53 19.49 0.32 -0.06
C GLU A 53 18.62 1.47 -0.56
N PHE A 54 17.35 1.22 -0.89
CA PHE A 54 16.40 2.25 -1.28
C PHE A 54 16.03 3.16 -0.11
N LEU A 55 15.73 2.57 1.06
CA LEU A 55 15.40 3.31 2.28
C LEU A 55 16.58 4.17 2.76
N ASP A 56 17.81 3.65 2.76
CA ASP A 56 19.02 4.38 3.14
C ASP A 56 19.24 5.63 2.29
N GLN A 57 19.00 5.52 0.97
CA GLN A 57 19.11 6.65 0.05
C GLN A 57 18.07 7.74 0.32
N LEU A 58 16.84 7.35 0.71
CA LEU A 58 15.80 8.29 1.11
C LEU A 58 16.11 8.93 2.48
N GLN A 59 16.59 8.15 3.45
CA GLN A 59 16.94 8.62 4.80
C GLN A 59 18.06 9.66 4.79
N CYS A 60 18.91 9.65 3.77
CA CYS A 60 19.91 10.70 3.54
C CYS A 60 19.29 12.08 3.16
N ARG A 61 17.97 12.15 2.90
CA ARG A 61 17.27 13.37 2.47
C ARG A 61 16.25 13.87 3.48
N LEU A 62 15.51 12.96 4.12
CA LEU A 62 14.49 13.25 5.13
C LEU A 62 14.26 12.04 6.04
N PRO A 63 13.70 12.21 7.25
CA PRO A 63 13.21 11.10 8.06
C PRO A 63 12.28 10.17 7.29
N VAL A 64 12.54 8.86 7.35
CA VAL A 64 11.73 7.81 6.71
C VAL A 64 11.36 6.75 7.74
N THR A 65 10.08 6.43 7.82
CA THR A 65 9.55 5.26 8.55
C THR A 65 8.72 4.39 7.63
N PHE A 66 8.43 3.15 8.01
CA PHE A 66 7.68 2.23 7.17
C PHE A 66 7.04 1.11 8.00
N SER A 67 5.99 0.52 7.48
CA SER A 67 5.46 -0.78 7.90
C SER A 67 5.68 -1.80 6.79
N LEU A 68 5.61 -3.09 7.10
CA LEU A 68 5.73 -4.14 6.08
C LEU A 68 4.39 -4.35 5.36
N GLY A 69 4.48 -4.61 4.06
CA GLY A 69 3.41 -5.22 3.27
C GLY A 69 3.63 -6.73 3.13
N ASN A 70 2.71 -7.43 2.46
CA ASN A 70 2.84 -8.87 2.27
C ASN A 70 4.02 -9.23 1.37
N HIS A 71 4.41 -8.37 0.44
CA HIS A 71 5.58 -8.60 -0.40
C HIS A 71 6.89 -8.43 0.36
N ASP A 72 6.97 -7.48 1.29
CA ASP A 72 8.16 -7.26 2.11
C ASP A 72 8.44 -8.45 3.05
N MET A 73 7.38 -9.12 3.52
CA MET A 73 7.46 -10.31 4.39
C MET A 73 8.06 -11.55 3.71
N LEU A 74 8.30 -11.52 2.39
CA LEU A 74 8.86 -12.67 1.68
C LEU A 74 10.25 -13.01 2.21
N GLY A 75 10.40 -14.20 2.80
CA GLY A 75 11.66 -14.69 3.36
C GLY A 75 11.88 -14.37 4.84
N LEU A 76 11.00 -13.60 5.47
CA LEU A 76 11.09 -13.28 6.90
C LEU A 76 10.39 -14.33 7.77
N SER A 77 10.93 -14.59 8.96
CA SER A 77 10.24 -15.34 10.01
C SER A 77 9.29 -14.44 10.82
N GLU A 78 8.41 -15.02 11.65
CA GLU A 78 7.57 -14.21 12.56
C GLU A 78 8.41 -13.36 13.54
N GLU A 79 9.57 -13.85 13.96
CA GLU A 79 10.50 -13.10 14.82
C GLU A 79 11.09 -11.89 14.09
N ASP A 80 11.38 -12.03 12.79
CA ASP A 80 11.91 -10.94 11.96
C ASP A 80 10.84 -9.92 11.57
N ILE A 81 9.56 -10.32 11.49
CA ILE A 81 8.43 -9.42 11.22
C ILE A 81 8.11 -8.58 12.46
N ARG A 82 8.21 -9.17 13.66
CA ARG A 82 7.76 -8.58 14.93
C ARG A 82 8.23 -7.14 15.19
N PRO A 83 9.50 -6.75 14.93
CA PRO A 83 9.99 -5.40 15.19
C PRO A 83 9.29 -4.31 14.37
N PHE A 84 8.63 -4.68 13.27
CA PHE A 84 7.94 -3.74 12.39
C PHE A 84 6.45 -3.58 12.74
N GLU A 85 5.92 -4.39 13.65
CA GLU A 85 4.53 -4.29 14.10
C GLU A 85 4.36 -3.24 15.20
N PHE A 86 3.26 -2.50 15.11
CA PHE A 86 2.82 -1.51 16.11
C PHE A 86 3.84 -0.42 16.46
N GLN A 87 4.62 0.01 15.47
CA GLN A 87 5.54 1.14 15.61
C GLN A 87 4.76 2.42 15.92
N LYS A 88 5.19 3.16 16.95
CA LYS A 88 4.59 4.44 17.35
C LYS A 88 5.53 5.58 17.01
N ILE A 89 5.16 6.39 16.04
CA ILE A 89 5.91 7.56 15.61
C ILE A 89 5.21 8.81 16.16
N PRO A 90 5.83 9.52 17.12
CA PRO A 90 5.22 10.72 17.68
C PRO A 90 5.37 11.93 16.75
N PHE A 91 4.27 12.65 16.56
CA PHE A 91 4.23 14.01 16.03
C PHE A 91 3.69 14.96 17.12
N SER A 92 3.69 16.28 16.87
CA SER A 92 3.41 17.27 17.93
C SER A 92 2.07 17.05 18.63
N ASN A 93 1.00 16.74 17.89
CA ASN A 93 -0.35 16.54 18.44
C ASN A 93 -0.97 15.19 18.03
N HIS A 94 -0.19 14.31 17.40
CA HIS A 94 -0.67 13.06 16.81
C HIS A 94 0.33 11.94 17.08
N THR A 95 -0.15 10.71 17.19
CA THR A 95 0.70 9.52 17.00
C THR A 95 0.32 8.84 15.70
N LEU A 96 1.33 8.56 14.88
CA LEU A 96 1.21 7.56 13.84
C LEU A 96 1.48 6.19 14.45
N LEU A 97 0.48 5.30 14.39
CA LEU A 97 0.60 3.89 14.73
C LEU A 97 0.68 3.10 13.42
N ALA A 98 1.85 2.51 13.16
CA ALA A 98 2.13 1.77 11.93
C ALA A 98 2.27 0.26 12.21
N PHE A 99 1.58 -0.57 11.44
CA PHE A 99 1.59 -2.03 11.58
C PHE A 99 1.16 -2.67 10.25
N SER A 100 1.38 -3.96 10.03
CA SER A 100 1.17 -4.52 8.70
C SER A 100 -0.31 -4.72 8.36
N GLY A 101 -1.08 -5.28 9.29
CA GLY A 101 -2.43 -5.79 9.01
C GLY A 101 -2.41 -7.23 8.48
N TRP A 102 -3.60 -7.82 8.27
CA TRP A 102 -3.78 -9.11 7.60
C TRP A 102 -5.23 -9.28 7.12
N TYR A 103 -5.66 -10.50 6.79
CA TYR A 103 -7.02 -10.83 6.34
C TYR A 103 -7.56 -12.12 6.94
N ASP A 104 -8.89 -12.19 7.03
CA ASP A 104 -9.63 -13.30 7.66
C ASP A 104 -10.68 -13.92 6.73
N TYR A 105 -10.63 -13.59 5.44
CA TYR A 105 -11.60 -13.98 4.41
C TYR A 105 -13.02 -13.40 4.58
N SER A 106 -13.26 -12.56 5.60
CA SER A 106 -14.60 -12.04 5.95
C SER A 106 -15.24 -11.18 4.86
N PHE A 107 -14.44 -10.62 3.95
CA PHE A 107 -14.94 -9.87 2.80
C PHE A 107 -15.61 -10.73 1.73
N VAL A 108 -15.46 -12.06 1.78
CA VAL A 108 -16.16 -12.98 0.87
C VAL A 108 -16.76 -14.14 1.69
N PRO A 109 -17.80 -13.86 2.51
CA PRO A 109 -18.34 -14.81 3.48
C PRO A 109 -19.14 -15.95 2.84
N THR A 110 -19.50 -15.82 1.56
CA THR A 110 -20.26 -16.83 0.80
C THR A 110 -19.42 -18.04 0.40
N ILE A 111 -18.10 -17.98 0.55
CA ILE A 111 -17.16 -19.04 0.20
C ILE A 111 -16.53 -19.59 1.49
N SER A 112 -16.38 -20.91 1.57
CA SER A 112 -15.83 -21.55 2.77
C SER A 112 -14.33 -21.25 2.98
N PRO A 113 -13.84 -21.22 4.23
CA PRO A 113 -12.41 -21.03 4.52
C PRO A 113 -11.50 -22.02 3.79
N GLN A 114 -11.91 -23.29 3.64
CA GLN A 114 -11.12 -24.27 2.90
C GLN A 114 -10.99 -23.91 1.41
N LYS A 115 -12.03 -23.34 0.81
CA LYS A 115 -12.02 -22.93 -0.60
C LYS A 115 -11.20 -21.66 -0.82
N HIS A 116 -11.20 -20.74 0.15
CA HIS A 116 -10.29 -19.60 0.17
C HIS A 116 -8.84 -20.06 0.25
N LEU A 117 -8.51 -20.99 1.15
CA LEU A 117 -7.16 -21.55 1.26
C LEU A 117 -6.70 -22.22 -0.05
N GLN A 118 -7.57 -23.01 -0.70
CA GLN A 118 -7.27 -23.57 -2.03
C GLN A 118 -6.97 -22.48 -3.06
N THR A 119 -7.77 -21.41 -3.08
CA THR A 119 -7.58 -20.30 -4.02
C THR A 119 -6.29 -19.54 -3.74
N LYS A 120 -5.96 -19.30 -2.45
CA LYS A 120 -4.70 -18.71 -2.00
C LYS A 120 -3.51 -19.52 -2.51
N ASN A 121 -3.52 -20.83 -2.27
CA ASN A 121 -2.43 -21.74 -2.65
C ASN A 121 -2.22 -21.85 -4.17
N LEU A 122 -3.23 -21.50 -4.99
CA LEU A 122 -3.10 -21.52 -6.45
C LEU A 122 -2.68 -20.16 -7.01
N PHE A 123 -3.28 -19.07 -6.54
CA PHE A 123 -3.25 -17.79 -7.25
C PHE A 123 -2.67 -16.63 -6.45
N TRP A 124 -2.72 -16.67 -5.12
CA TRP A 124 -2.38 -15.51 -4.30
C TRP A 124 -0.89 -15.51 -3.92
N PHE A 125 -0.28 -14.33 -3.84
CA PHE A 125 1.15 -14.18 -3.56
C PHE A 125 1.52 -14.80 -2.20
N ASP A 126 0.67 -14.60 -1.20
CA ASP A 126 0.97 -14.94 0.20
C ASP A 126 1.11 -16.45 0.46
N ARG A 127 0.79 -17.30 -0.52
CA ARG A 127 1.14 -18.73 -0.47
C ARG A 127 2.65 -18.98 -0.31
N ARG A 128 3.46 -17.97 -0.65
CA ARG A 128 4.93 -18.01 -0.56
C ARG A 128 5.45 -17.63 0.82
N LEU A 129 4.57 -17.10 1.70
CA LEU A 129 4.95 -16.61 3.02
C LEU A 129 4.81 -17.72 4.06
N GLN A 130 5.74 -17.75 5.00
CA GLN A 130 5.72 -18.67 6.14
C GLN A 130 5.16 -17.95 7.35
N ARG A 131 3.84 -17.91 7.48
CA ARG A 131 3.16 -17.35 8.64
C ARG A 131 2.75 -18.45 9.63
N MET A 132 2.80 -18.16 10.93
CA MET A 132 2.38 -19.11 11.97
C MET A 132 0.86 -19.03 12.21
N GLY A 133 0.16 -20.08 11.77
CA GLY A 133 -1.28 -20.23 11.95
C GLY A 133 -2.09 -19.98 10.68
N ALA A 134 -3.42 -20.11 10.79
CA ALA A 134 -4.33 -19.82 9.68
C ALA A 134 -4.60 -18.31 9.58
N ASP A 135 -4.87 -17.79 8.38
CA ASP A 135 -5.10 -16.36 8.14
C ASP A 135 -6.14 -15.71 9.09
N PRO A 136 -7.30 -16.33 9.39
CA PRO A 136 -8.24 -15.79 10.37
C PRO A 136 -7.68 -15.75 11.81
N ALA A 137 -6.85 -16.72 12.19
CA ALA A 137 -6.25 -16.76 13.53
C ALA A 137 -5.15 -15.68 13.66
N ILE A 138 -4.33 -15.49 12.62
CA ILE A 138 -3.33 -14.41 12.54
C ILE A 138 -4.02 -13.06 12.68
N THR A 139 -5.07 -12.81 11.89
CA THR A 139 -5.83 -11.55 11.93
C THR A 139 -6.44 -11.30 13.30
N LYS A 140 -7.03 -12.34 13.93
CA LYS A 140 -7.59 -12.24 15.26
C LYS A 140 -6.54 -11.85 16.30
N ASN A 141 -5.39 -12.51 16.30
CA ASN A 141 -4.31 -12.21 17.24
C ASN A 141 -3.77 -10.79 17.03
N LEU A 142 -3.58 -10.38 15.77
CA LEU A 142 -3.14 -9.03 15.43
C LEU A 142 -4.14 -7.97 15.91
N LEU A 143 -5.46 -8.19 15.77
CA LEU A 143 -6.50 -7.29 16.28
C LEU A 143 -6.47 -7.19 17.80
N GLN A 144 -6.24 -8.30 18.51
CA GLN A 144 -6.13 -8.30 19.97
C GLN A 144 -4.92 -7.49 20.44
N GLU A 145 -3.78 -7.66 19.78
CA GLU A 145 -2.57 -6.91 20.09
C GLU A 145 -2.73 -5.42 19.75
N LEU A 146 -3.30 -5.12 18.58
CA LEU A 146 -3.64 -3.77 18.17
C LEU A 146 -4.52 -3.07 19.21
N GLU A 147 -5.54 -3.74 19.73
CA GLU A 147 -6.39 -3.20 20.79
C GLU A 147 -5.59 -2.85 22.05
N GLN A 148 -4.62 -3.68 22.45
CA GLN A 148 -3.72 -3.37 23.57
C GLN A 148 -2.89 -2.10 23.32
N GLU A 149 -2.48 -1.87 22.07
CA GLU A 149 -1.72 -0.67 21.72
C GLU A 149 -2.61 0.57 21.66
N LEU A 150 -3.84 0.45 21.15
CA LEU A 150 -4.81 1.54 21.08
C LEU A 150 -5.28 2.00 22.47
N MET A 151 -5.46 1.08 23.42
CA MET A 151 -5.81 1.42 24.82
C MET A 151 -4.76 2.29 25.54
N ARG A 152 -3.52 2.35 25.02
CA ARG A 152 -2.41 3.11 25.62
C ARG A 152 -2.20 4.48 24.99
N VAL A 153 -3.07 4.92 24.08
CA VAL A 153 -2.91 6.19 23.37
C VAL A 153 -4.12 7.10 23.61
N ASP A 154 -3.86 8.22 24.28
CA ASP A 154 -4.89 9.22 24.60
C ASP A 154 -5.00 10.34 23.56
N GLN A 155 -4.04 10.44 22.64
CA GLN A 155 -3.99 11.48 21.60
C GLN A 155 -4.63 11.02 20.29
N PRO A 156 -5.04 11.96 19.41
CA PRO A 156 -5.51 11.62 18.07
C PRO A 156 -4.53 10.70 17.33
N LEU A 157 -5.07 9.62 16.78
CA LEU A 157 -4.32 8.56 16.13
C LEU A 157 -4.45 8.63 14.62
N ILE A 158 -3.32 8.40 13.96
CA ILE A 158 -3.23 8.14 12.54
C ILE A 158 -2.77 6.70 12.41
N ILE A 159 -3.49 5.91 11.62
CA ILE A 159 -3.09 4.54 11.32
C ILE A 159 -2.41 4.52 9.96
N ALA A 160 -1.27 3.85 9.89
CA ALA A 160 -0.75 3.35 8.62
C ALA A 160 -0.71 1.82 8.67
N MET A 161 -1.40 1.18 7.72
CA MET A 161 -1.38 -0.27 7.58
C MET A 161 -1.37 -0.67 6.12
N HIS A 162 -0.94 -1.88 5.80
CA HIS A 162 -0.89 -2.29 4.40
C HIS A 162 -2.25 -2.80 3.89
N PHE A 163 -2.89 -3.71 4.64
CA PHE A 163 -4.13 -4.38 4.26
C PHE A 163 -5.38 -3.48 4.32
N VAL A 164 -6.42 -3.83 3.55
CA VAL A 164 -7.67 -3.07 3.42
C VAL A 164 -8.53 -3.16 4.71
N PRO A 165 -8.77 -2.05 5.42
CA PRO A 165 -9.46 -2.08 6.71
C PRO A 165 -10.99 -2.00 6.62
N HIS A 166 -11.55 -1.74 5.44
CA HIS A 166 -12.99 -1.48 5.28
C HIS A 166 -13.54 -1.98 3.93
N ARG A 167 -14.74 -2.59 3.96
CA ARG A 167 -15.43 -3.15 2.78
C ARG A 167 -15.74 -2.15 1.64
N GLN A 168 -15.61 -0.85 1.91
CA GLN A 168 -15.93 0.22 0.95
C GLN A 168 -14.88 0.28 -0.17
N PHE A 169 -13.67 -0.19 0.13
CA PHE A 169 -12.50 -0.15 -0.73
C PHE A 169 -12.25 -1.48 -1.46
N LEU A 170 -13.23 -2.37 -1.48
CA LEU A 170 -13.12 -3.66 -2.16
C LEU A 170 -13.21 -3.52 -3.68
N LEU A 171 -12.64 -4.50 -4.37
CA LEU A 171 -12.69 -4.61 -5.82
C LEU A 171 -14.10 -4.99 -6.25
N ARG A 172 -14.67 -4.22 -7.19
CA ARG A 172 -16.06 -4.38 -7.67
C ARG A 172 -16.19 -5.13 -8.99
N HIS A 173 -15.06 -5.42 -9.66
CA HIS A 173 -15.12 -6.12 -10.94
C HIS A 173 -15.28 -7.63 -10.69
N PRO A 174 -16.27 -8.32 -11.29
CA PRO A 174 -16.60 -9.72 -10.98
C PRO A 174 -15.42 -10.70 -11.03
N TYR A 175 -14.49 -10.49 -11.96
CA TYR A 175 -13.27 -11.29 -12.06
C TYR A 175 -12.38 -11.22 -10.80
N PHE A 176 -12.35 -10.06 -10.12
CA PHE A 176 -11.49 -9.82 -8.97
C PHE A 176 -12.20 -10.01 -7.62
N GLU A 177 -13.53 -10.10 -7.58
CA GLU A 177 -14.29 -10.17 -6.32
C GLU A 177 -13.85 -11.32 -5.40
N ARG A 178 -13.50 -12.48 -5.96
CA ARG A 178 -13.00 -13.61 -5.16
C ARG A 178 -11.70 -13.30 -4.41
N PHE A 179 -10.89 -12.36 -4.91
CA PHE A 179 -9.64 -11.95 -4.27
C PHE A 179 -9.85 -10.98 -3.12
N ASN A 180 -11.05 -10.40 -2.97
CA ASN A 180 -11.40 -9.58 -1.80
C ASN A 180 -11.20 -10.34 -0.48
N ALA A 181 -11.28 -11.69 -0.50
CA ALA A 181 -10.99 -12.53 0.65
C ALA A 181 -9.57 -12.33 1.23
N PHE A 182 -8.62 -11.90 0.40
CA PHE A 182 -7.21 -11.73 0.78
C PHE A 182 -6.79 -10.26 0.92
N LEU A 183 -7.74 -9.33 0.83
CA LEU A 183 -7.44 -7.91 0.88
C LEU A 183 -7.40 -7.33 2.29
N GLY A 184 -8.13 -7.91 3.24
CA GLY A 184 -8.11 -7.43 4.62
C GLY A 184 -9.27 -7.94 5.46
N SER A 185 -9.69 -7.16 6.45
CA SER A 185 -10.81 -7.48 7.33
C SER A 185 -11.58 -6.21 7.73
N GLN A 186 -12.91 -6.31 7.80
CA GLN A 186 -13.76 -5.24 8.34
C GLN A 186 -13.48 -4.98 9.84
N ALA A 187 -13.00 -5.99 10.56
CA ALA A 187 -12.80 -5.90 12.01
C ALA A 187 -11.80 -4.81 12.41
N PHE A 188 -10.88 -4.42 11.52
CA PHE A 188 -10.01 -3.27 11.76
C PHE A 188 -10.81 -1.97 11.92
N HIS A 189 -11.73 -1.67 11.00
CA HIS A 189 -12.58 -0.49 11.13
C HIS A 189 -13.47 -0.55 12.39
N GLU A 190 -14.05 -1.73 12.68
CA GLU A 190 -14.85 -1.91 13.89
C GLU A 190 -14.07 -1.65 15.18
N LEU A 191 -12.76 -1.93 15.18
CA LEU A 191 -11.88 -1.56 16.27
C LEU A 191 -11.56 -0.06 16.26
N PHE A 192 -11.17 0.50 15.10
CA PHE A 192 -10.77 1.90 14.99
C PHE A 192 -11.83 2.89 15.47
N ARG A 193 -13.12 2.62 15.22
CA ARG A 193 -14.24 3.49 15.67
C ARG A 193 -14.38 3.59 17.19
N GLN A 194 -13.72 2.72 17.96
CA GLN A 194 -13.77 2.71 19.42
C GLN A 194 -12.66 3.56 20.06
N TYR A 195 -11.71 4.05 19.26
CA TYR A 195 -10.51 4.76 19.69
C TYR A 195 -10.39 6.11 18.95
N PRO A 196 -9.53 7.04 19.39
CA PRO A 196 -9.41 8.38 18.78
C PRO A 196 -8.69 8.38 17.41
N VAL A 197 -8.95 7.37 16.57
CA VAL A 197 -8.44 7.28 15.19
C VAL A 197 -9.13 8.34 14.32
N ARG A 198 -8.36 9.09 13.55
CA ARG A 198 -8.84 10.15 12.66
C ARG A 198 -8.55 9.88 11.20
N GLU A 199 -7.39 9.33 10.93
CA GLU A 199 -6.88 9.10 9.57
C GLU A 199 -6.36 7.67 9.47
N VAL A 200 -6.64 6.99 8.36
CA VAL A 200 -6.15 5.64 8.07
C VAL A 200 -5.59 5.61 6.66
N ILE A 201 -4.29 5.35 6.54
CA ILE A 201 -3.58 5.21 5.26
C ILE A 201 -3.33 3.73 5.01
N PHE A 202 -3.66 3.27 3.80
CA PHE A 202 -3.46 1.87 3.41
C PHE A 202 -3.28 1.63 1.91
N GLY A 203 -2.88 0.40 1.56
CA GLY A 203 -2.46 -0.01 0.23
C GLY A 203 -3.08 -1.33 -0.25
N HIS A 204 -2.24 -2.23 -0.76
CA HIS A 204 -2.48 -3.64 -1.14
C HIS A 204 -3.39 -3.89 -2.34
N SER A 205 -4.48 -3.13 -2.45
CA SER A 205 -5.44 -3.28 -3.55
C SER A 205 -4.93 -2.79 -4.90
N HIS A 206 -3.82 -2.03 -4.92
CA HIS A 206 -3.28 -1.32 -6.09
C HIS A 206 -4.29 -0.38 -6.77
N HIS A 207 -5.38 -0.03 -6.07
CA HIS A 207 -6.45 0.79 -6.59
C HIS A 207 -6.49 2.10 -5.83
N ARG A 208 -6.14 3.19 -6.51
CA ARG A 208 -6.27 4.53 -5.95
C ARG A 208 -7.74 4.88 -5.83
N MET A 209 -8.16 5.28 -4.64
CA MET A 209 -9.52 5.74 -4.37
C MET A 209 -9.49 7.14 -3.76
N PRO A 210 -10.51 7.97 -4.03
CA PRO A 210 -10.64 9.25 -3.34
C PRO A 210 -10.66 9.07 -1.82
N ALA A 211 -10.07 10.03 -1.11
CA ALA A 211 -10.16 10.07 0.34
C ALA A 211 -11.65 10.03 0.74
N THR A 212 -11.99 9.10 1.63
CA THR A 212 -13.38 8.82 1.99
C THR A 212 -13.51 8.80 3.50
N THR A 213 -14.38 9.67 4.04
CA THR A 213 -14.72 9.65 5.46
C THR A 213 -15.86 8.66 5.71
N ILE A 214 -15.64 7.74 6.63
CA ILE A 214 -16.63 6.76 7.10
C ILE A 214 -16.72 6.92 8.61
N ASP A 215 -17.93 7.12 9.12
CA ASP A 215 -18.16 7.59 10.49
C ASP A 215 -17.39 8.90 10.77
N THR A 216 -16.35 8.85 11.60
CA THR A 216 -15.49 10.00 11.94
C THR A 216 -14.05 9.81 11.49
N ILE A 217 -13.77 8.81 10.65
CA ILE A 217 -12.44 8.39 10.22
C ILE A 217 -12.29 8.61 8.72
N THR A 218 -11.24 9.31 8.32
CA THR A 218 -10.91 9.51 6.90
C THR A 218 -9.90 8.46 6.44
N TYR A 219 -10.20 7.83 5.31
CA TYR A 219 -9.44 6.74 4.74
C TYR A 219 -8.75 7.18 3.45
N HIS A 220 -7.46 6.84 3.31
CA HIS A 220 -6.64 7.15 2.15
C HIS A 220 -6.07 5.88 1.52
N ALA A 221 -6.54 5.56 0.33
CA ALA A 221 -6.01 4.48 -0.49
C ALA A 221 -5.35 5.07 -1.74
N ARG A 222 -4.04 5.30 -1.68
CA ARG A 222 -3.26 5.84 -2.80
C ARG A 222 -2.03 4.98 -3.16
N PRO A 223 -2.18 3.66 -3.31
CA PRO A 223 -1.05 2.81 -3.68
C PRO A 223 -0.47 3.21 -5.05
N LEU A 224 0.86 3.09 -5.20
CA LEU A 224 1.50 3.29 -6.49
C LEU A 224 1.15 2.12 -7.44
N GLY A 225 1.35 0.88 -6.96
CA GLY A 225 1.08 -0.35 -7.68
C GLY A 225 2.13 -0.66 -8.75
N TYR A 226 1.85 -1.62 -9.62
CA TYR A 226 2.78 -1.96 -10.71
C TYR A 226 2.71 -0.97 -11.87
N VAL A 227 3.81 -0.76 -12.59
CA VAL A 227 3.90 0.19 -13.72
C VAL A 227 2.80 0.01 -14.77
N ARG A 228 2.34 -1.23 -14.97
CA ARG A 228 1.23 -1.56 -15.88
C ARG A 228 -0.13 -1.01 -15.42
N GLU A 229 -0.30 -0.85 -14.12
CA GLU A 229 -1.50 -0.34 -13.44
C GLU A 229 -1.51 1.18 -13.32
N TRP A 230 -0.35 1.83 -13.39
CA TRP A 230 -0.19 3.29 -13.29
C TRP A 230 -1.09 4.05 -14.25
N GLU A 231 -1.56 5.21 -13.80
CA GLU A 231 -2.52 6.02 -14.54
C GLU A 231 -1.88 6.61 -15.80
N LEU A 232 -0.59 6.96 -15.75
CA LEU A 232 0.16 7.44 -16.91
C LEU A 232 0.13 6.45 -18.09
N CYS A 233 0.04 5.13 -17.84
CA CYS A 233 -0.08 4.14 -18.91
C CYS A 233 -1.43 4.23 -19.62
N LYS A 234 -2.50 4.66 -18.94
CA LYS A 234 -3.82 4.90 -19.55
C LYS A 234 -3.80 6.21 -20.33
N GLN A 235 -3.33 7.27 -19.69
CA GLN A 235 -3.26 8.62 -20.25
C GLN A 235 -2.37 8.72 -21.49
N PHE A 236 -1.35 7.85 -21.62
CA PHE A 236 -0.54 7.79 -22.83
C PHE A 236 -1.38 7.60 -24.10
N PHE A 237 -2.42 6.77 -24.08
CA PHE A 237 -3.27 6.55 -25.26
C PHE A 237 -4.22 7.71 -25.56
N GLU A 238 -4.46 8.58 -24.59
CA GLU A 238 -5.20 9.83 -24.80
C GLU A 238 -4.30 10.87 -25.47
N ALA A 239 -3.02 10.92 -25.08
CA ALA A 239 -2.02 11.80 -25.67
C ALA A 239 -1.53 11.34 -27.05
N PHE A 240 -1.51 10.02 -27.29
CA PHE A 240 -1.04 9.39 -28.53
C PHE A 240 -2.08 8.38 -29.06
N PRO A 241 -3.22 8.86 -29.60
CA PRO A 241 -4.32 8.00 -30.05
C PRO A 241 -3.94 7.05 -31.20
N GLU A 242 -2.86 7.31 -31.92
CA GLU A 242 -2.33 6.43 -32.97
C GLU A 242 -1.86 5.05 -32.45
N TYR A 243 -1.57 4.93 -31.15
CA TYR A 243 -1.22 3.66 -30.53
C TYR A 243 -2.44 2.91 -29.95
N ASP A 244 -3.64 3.48 -30.02
CA ASP A 244 -4.85 2.92 -29.41
C ASP A 244 -5.24 1.55 -29.97
N PHE A 245 -5.90 0.73 -29.14
CA PHE A 245 -6.31 -0.62 -29.51
C PHE A 245 -7.47 -1.17 -28.66
N PRO A 246 -8.29 -2.10 -29.19
CA PRO A 246 -9.53 -2.54 -28.53
C PRO A 246 -9.38 -3.18 -27.14
N LYS A 247 -8.20 -3.67 -26.76
CA LYS A 247 -7.96 -4.39 -25.49
C LYS A 247 -7.21 -3.56 -24.44
N ARG A 248 -7.21 -2.22 -24.56
CA ARG A 248 -6.52 -1.30 -23.64
C ARG A 248 -7.00 -1.32 -22.18
N TYR A 249 -8.20 -1.87 -21.94
CA TYR A 249 -8.75 -2.05 -20.60
C TYR A 249 -7.94 -3.06 -19.76
N ASP A 250 -7.21 -3.98 -20.41
CA ASP A 250 -6.33 -4.96 -19.77
C ASP A 250 -4.95 -4.33 -19.50
N PRO A 251 -4.56 -4.12 -18.22
CA PRO A 251 -3.30 -3.45 -17.87
C PRO A 251 -2.07 -4.11 -18.47
N TYR A 252 -2.05 -5.45 -18.54
CA TYR A 252 -0.91 -6.19 -19.05
C TYR A 252 -0.75 -6.00 -20.56
N LYS A 253 -1.85 -6.14 -21.31
CA LYS A 253 -1.83 -5.91 -22.77
C LYS A 253 -1.49 -4.45 -23.08
N ARG A 254 -2.05 -3.52 -22.31
CA ARG A 254 -1.81 -2.08 -22.44
C ARG A 254 -0.32 -1.75 -22.29
N TYR A 255 0.29 -2.15 -21.17
CA TYR A 255 1.69 -1.86 -20.92
C TYR A 255 2.63 -2.55 -21.91
N ARG A 256 2.38 -3.83 -22.23
CA ARG A 256 3.19 -4.59 -23.20
C ARG A 256 3.24 -3.91 -24.58
N ARG A 257 2.18 -3.22 -24.97
CA ARG A 257 2.10 -2.52 -26.26
C ARG A 257 3.01 -1.30 -26.34
N ILE A 258 3.21 -0.60 -25.22
CA ILE A 258 3.86 0.72 -25.20
C ILE A 258 5.24 0.76 -24.54
N LYS A 259 5.55 -0.21 -23.67
CA LYS A 259 6.75 -0.17 -22.80
C LYS A 259 8.08 0.07 -23.53
N ASP A 260 8.20 -0.38 -24.78
CA ASP A 260 9.43 -0.31 -25.56
C ASP A 260 9.46 0.89 -26.52
N LEU A 261 8.33 1.61 -26.67
CA LEU A 261 8.21 2.78 -27.55
C LEU A 261 9.04 3.96 -27.04
N PRO A 262 9.84 4.63 -27.89
CA PRO A 262 10.54 5.86 -27.53
C PRO A 262 9.60 6.96 -27.02
N GLU A 263 8.43 7.10 -27.63
CA GLU A 263 7.39 8.08 -27.29
C GLU A 263 6.88 7.84 -25.87
N PHE A 264 6.63 6.58 -25.51
CA PHE A 264 6.20 6.22 -24.16
C PHE A 264 7.30 6.46 -23.13
N LYS A 265 8.56 6.14 -23.44
CA LYS A 265 9.68 6.41 -22.52
C LYS A 265 9.84 7.90 -22.24
N ALA A 266 9.75 8.74 -23.27
CA ALA A 266 9.77 10.19 -23.13
C ALA A 266 8.54 10.71 -22.35
N TYR A 267 7.35 10.19 -22.65
CA TYR A 267 6.11 10.53 -21.95
C TYR A 267 6.17 10.14 -20.46
N LYS A 268 6.59 8.91 -20.14
CA LYS A 268 6.77 8.40 -18.77
C LYS A 268 7.69 9.35 -18.00
N LYS A 269 8.86 9.69 -18.56
CA LYS A 269 9.81 10.60 -17.91
C LYS A 269 9.20 11.97 -17.61
N LYS A 270 8.40 12.53 -18.53
CA LYS A 270 7.72 13.81 -18.34
C LYS A 270 6.62 13.75 -17.28
N GLN A 271 5.89 12.63 -17.20
CA GLN A 271 4.71 12.50 -16.32
C GLN A 271 5.00 11.81 -14.98
N LEU A 272 6.23 11.33 -14.76
CA LEU A 272 6.57 10.52 -13.58
C LEU A 272 6.31 11.26 -12.26
N ALA A 273 6.71 12.53 -12.18
CA ALA A 273 6.45 13.35 -11.00
C ALA A 273 4.95 13.50 -10.71
N HIS A 274 4.14 13.64 -11.77
CA HIS A 274 2.69 13.69 -11.64
C HIS A 274 2.14 12.35 -11.15
N GLU A 275 2.58 11.22 -11.72
CA GLU A 275 2.16 9.88 -11.28
C GLU A 275 2.45 9.67 -9.78
N PHE A 276 3.67 9.97 -9.33
CA PHE A 276 4.05 9.84 -7.92
C PHE A 276 3.24 10.77 -7.02
N SER A 277 2.95 11.99 -7.45
CA SER A 277 2.08 12.90 -6.68
C SER A 277 0.67 12.35 -6.49
N GLN A 278 0.13 11.61 -7.47
CA GLN A 278 -1.19 10.99 -7.35
C GLN A 278 -1.18 9.76 -6.42
N ALA A 279 -0.03 9.12 -6.24
CA ALA A 279 0.20 7.99 -5.34
C ALA A 279 0.68 8.41 -3.94
N MET A 280 0.49 9.69 -3.58
CA MET A 280 0.94 10.25 -2.32
C MET A 280 -0.24 10.86 -1.56
N THR A 281 -0.28 10.59 -0.26
CA THR A 281 -1.14 11.31 0.69
C THR A 281 -0.24 12.23 1.52
N ILE A 282 -0.64 13.47 1.73
CA ILE A 282 0.12 14.45 2.51
C ILE A 282 -0.76 14.98 3.63
N LEU A 283 -0.28 14.92 4.86
CA LEU A 283 -0.96 15.40 6.06
C LEU A 283 -0.05 16.37 6.85
N GLU A 284 -0.65 17.33 7.54
CA GLU A 284 0.04 18.23 8.48
C GLU A 284 -0.19 17.76 9.91
N LEU A 285 0.86 17.25 10.57
CA LEU A 285 0.76 16.53 11.85
C LEU A 285 1.37 17.27 13.06
#